data_AF-A0A381RVH1-F1
#
_entry.id   AF-A0A381RVH1-F1
#
_cell.length_a   1.000
_cell.length_b   1.000
_cell.length_c   1.000
_cell.angle_alpha   90.00
_cell.angle_beta   90.00
_cell.angle_gamma   90.00
#
_symmetry.space_group_name_H-M   'P 1'
#
loop_
_entity.id
_entity.type
_entity.pdbx_description
1 polymer ?
#
loop_
_entity_poly.entity_id
_entity_poly.type
_entity_poly.pdbx_seq_one_letter_code
_entity_poly.pdbx_strand_id
1 'polypeptide(L)'
;MQEIKDAQNRYIEHLASFIPEDVKYILDVGCGIGGNADYLQKMGYLVEALSPDEFQKSVIAEKFNEAMTFHHCKFEKFNPLNEYDLILESESACYIKIDHGFEKARETLKSDGYLLVSDYFVYFRDGTKNLHLKSSHDKEKYLNSARAHGFELIREFDQTENTMPTLDYGKYFIGRFINPAMEYGIYSSKKNYPKTAAIIEKMIAPKIESKLNQLELIDSDQFRKYRQYMIYLFQKKDV
;
A
#
# COMPACT_ATOMS: atom_id res chain seq x y z
N MET A 1 -1.24 -2.93 -20.21
CA MET A 1 -2.15 -3.43 -19.16
C MET A 1 -1.81 -4.83 -18.71
N GLN A 2 -1.55 -5.79 -19.61
CA GLN A 2 -1.17 -7.15 -19.24
C GLN A 2 0.11 -7.17 -18.38
N GLU A 3 1.16 -6.46 -18.79
CA GLU A 3 2.43 -6.40 -18.04
C GLU A 3 2.29 -5.88 -16.59
N ILE A 4 1.37 -4.94 -16.34
CA ILE A 4 1.09 -4.44 -14.99
C ILE A 4 0.39 -5.51 -14.15
N LYS A 5 -0.57 -6.25 -14.74
CA LYS A 5 -1.22 -7.38 -14.08
C LYS A 5 -0.22 -8.47 -13.75
N ASP A 6 0.68 -8.78 -14.69
CA ASP A 6 1.72 -9.77 -14.48
C ASP A 6 2.73 -9.32 -13.40
N ALA A 7 3.06 -8.03 -13.34
CA ALA A 7 3.90 -7.47 -12.28
C ALA A 7 3.24 -7.58 -10.90
N GLN A 8 1.94 -7.26 -10.81
CA GLN A 8 1.17 -7.43 -9.59
C GLN A 8 1.10 -8.90 -9.16
N ASN A 9 0.83 -9.83 -10.09
CA ASN A 9 0.82 -11.27 -9.76
C ASN A 9 2.18 -11.75 -9.23
N ARG A 10 3.29 -11.33 -9.86
CA ARG A 10 4.64 -11.66 -9.38
C ARG A 10 4.92 -11.07 -8.01
N TYR A 11 4.43 -9.86 -7.73
CA TYR A 11 4.55 -9.25 -6.41
C TYR A 11 3.81 -10.06 -5.35
N ILE A 12 2.57 -10.44 -5.62
CA ILE A 12 1.75 -11.26 -4.70
C ILE A 12 2.40 -12.63 -4.46
N GLU A 13 2.86 -13.29 -5.53
CA GLU A 13 3.58 -14.57 -5.44
C GLU A 13 4.86 -14.44 -4.63
N HIS A 14 5.64 -13.37 -4.85
CA HIS A 14 6.84 -13.11 -4.09
C HIS A 14 6.53 -12.89 -2.61
N LEU A 15 5.51 -12.09 -2.29
CA LEU A 15 5.10 -11.84 -0.91
C LEU A 15 4.62 -13.11 -0.21
N ALA A 16 3.86 -13.96 -0.91
CA ALA A 16 3.44 -15.27 -0.40
C ALA A 16 4.62 -16.19 -0.06
N SER A 17 5.77 -16.05 -0.75
CA SER A 17 7.00 -16.83 -0.44
C SER A 17 7.67 -16.46 0.90
N PHE A 18 7.19 -15.43 1.59
CA PHE A 18 7.62 -15.09 2.94
C PHE A 18 6.72 -15.70 4.03
N ILE A 19 5.57 -16.28 3.66
CA ILE A 19 4.64 -16.87 4.62
C ILE A 19 5.23 -18.19 5.17
N PRO A 20 5.42 -18.31 6.50
CA PRO A 20 5.89 -19.55 7.12
C PRO A 20 4.94 -20.74 6.90
N GLU A 21 5.48 -21.96 6.86
CA GLU A 21 4.73 -23.19 6.55
C GLU A 21 3.64 -23.54 7.58
N ASP A 22 3.78 -23.07 8.82
CA ASP A 22 2.84 -23.27 9.92
C ASP A 22 1.62 -22.35 9.86
N VAL A 23 1.63 -21.33 9.00
CA VAL A 23 0.51 -20.39 8.82
C VAL A 23 -0.66 -21.05 8.10
N LYS A 24 -1.87 -20.88 8.63
CA LYS A 24 -3.12 -21.30 7.96
C LYS A 24 -4.13 -20.18 7.86
N TYR A 25 -4.19 -19.30 8.86
CA TYR A 25 -5.19 -18.25 8.98
C TYR A 25 -4.58 -16.85 8.90
N ILE A 26 -4.98 -16.10 7.88
CA ILE A 26 -4.42 -14.80 7.51
C ILE A 26 -5.48 -13.70 7.61
N LEU A 27 -5.11 -12.57 8.22
CA LEU A 27 -5.86 -11.32 8.12
C LEU A 27 -5.18 -10.39 7.11
N ASP A 28 -5.84 -10.08 6.00
CA ASP A 28 -5.37 -9.14 4.97
C ASP A 28 -5.82 -7.71 5.33
N VAL A 29 -4.93 -6.95 5.96
CA VAL A 29 -5.18 -5.59 6.47
C VAL A 29 -4.91 -4.58 5.35
N GLY A 30 -5.96 -3.83 4.99
CA GLY A 30 -5.90 -2.93 3.84
C GLY A 30 -5.95 -3.69 2.51
N CYS A 31 -6.80 -4.69 2.42
CA CYS A 31 -6.89 -5.67 1.30
C CYS A 31 -7.12 -5.09 -0.11
N GLY A 32 -7.39 -3.79 -0.25
CA GLY A 32 -7.65 -3.13 -1.54
C GLY A 32 -8.85 -3.74 -2.25
N ILE A 33 -8.64 -4.22 -3.48
CA ILE A 33 -9.66 -4.93 -4.26
C ILE A 33 -9.54 -6.47 -4.13
N GLY A 34 -8.86 -6.95 -3.08
CA GLY A 34 -8.74 -8.36 -2.72
C GLY A 34 -7.81 -9.17 -3.61
N GLY A 35 -6.74 -8.57 -4.14
CA GLY A 35 -5.74 -9.27 -4.95
C GLY A 35 -5.00 -10.35 -4.16
N ASN A 36 -4.40 -9.96 -3.03
CA ASN A 36 -3.73 -10.87 -2.10
C ASN A 36 -4.71 -11.92 -1.56
N ALA A 37 -5.86 -11.49 -1.05
CA ALA A 37 -6.87 -12.40 -0.50
C ALA A 37 -7.32 -13.50 -1.48
N ASP A 38 -7.55 -13.16 -2.77
CA ASP A 38 -7.92 -14.15 -3.79
C ASP A 38 -6.80 -15.15 -4.08
N TYR A 39 -5.56 -14.66 -4.20
CA TYR A 39 -4.40 -15.52 -4.43
C TYR A 39 -4.16 -16.47 -3.24
N LEU A 40 -4.21 -15.95 -2.01
CA LEU A 40 -3.97 -16.74 -0.80
C LEU A 40 -5.07 -17.77 -0.56
N GLN A 41 -6.35 -17.46 -0.82
CA GLN A 41 -7.42 -18.46 -0.76
C GLN A 41 -7.20 -19.60 -1.76
N LYS A 42 -6.73 -19.30 -2.98
CA LYS A 42 -6.39 -20.32 -4.00
C LYS A 42 -5.22 -21.20 -3.60
N MET A 43 -4.31 -20.70 -2.76
CA MET A 43 -3.24 -21.51 -2.15
C MET A 43 -3.72 -22.38 -0.98
N GLY A 44 -4.97 -22.21 -0.53
CA GLY A 44 -5.56 -23.00 0.54
C GLY A 44 -5.50 -22.35 1.94
N TYR A 45 -5.09 -21.07 2.03
CA TYR A 45 -5.17 -20.34 3.29
C TYR A 45 -6.62 -19.95 3.62
N LEU A 46 -6.93 -19.91 4.91
CA LEU A 46 -8.10 -19.21 5.40
C LEU A 46 -7.75 -17.72 5.43
N VAL A 47 -8.56 -16.89 4.79
CA VAL A 47 -8.29 -15.46 4.68
C VAL A 47 -9.53 -14.69 5.08
N GLU A 48 -9.35 -13.67 5.91
CA GLU A 48 -10.33 -12.61 6.12
C GLU A 48 -9.73 -11.28 5.68
N ALA A 49 -10.58 -10.39 5.17
CA ALA A 49 -10.17 -9.11 4.63
C ALA A 49 -10.60 -7.98 5.57
N LEU A 50 -9.78 -6.94 5.71
CA LEU A 50 -10.09 -5.78 6.53
C LEU A 50 -9.79 -4.49 5.78
N SER A 51 -10.73 -3.55 5.81
CA SER A 51 -10.50 -2.19 5.30
C SER A 51 -11.56 -1.22 5.84
N PRO A 52 -11.23 0.07 6.07
CA PRO A 52 -12.21 1.09 6.43
C PRO A 52 -12.96 1.71 5.23
N ASP A 53 -12.71 1.24 4.01
CA ASP A 53 -13.25 1.81 2.77
C ASP A 53 -14.55 1.12 2.33
N GLU A 54 -15.64 1.89 2.22
CA GLU A 54 -16.97 1.36 1.86
C GLU A 54 -17.03 0.87 0.40
N PHE A 55 -16.27 1.47 -0.52
CA PHE A 55 -16.22 0.99 -1.90
C PHE A 55 -15.55 -0.38 -1.97
N GLN A 56 -14.45 -0.58 -1.22
CA GLN A 56 -13.77 -1.88 -1.14
C GLN A 56 -14.70 -2.96 -0.58
N LYS A 57 -15.56 -2.63 0.40
CA LYS A 57 -16.56 -3.58 0.91
C LYS A 57 -17.45 -4.13 -0.21
N SER A 58 -18.01 -3.28 -1.05
CA SER A 58 -18.85 -3.71 -2.17
C SER A 58 -18.07 -4.53 -3.20
N VAL A 59 -16.84 -4.11 -3.52
CA VAL A 59 -15.97 -4.83 -4.47
C VAL A 59 -15.61 -6.22 -3.97
N ILE A 60 -15.28 -6.36 -2.68
CA ILE A 60 -14.95 -7.65 -2.07
C ILE A 60 -16.20 -8.55 -2.04
N ALA A 61 -17.36 -8.02 -1.64
CA ALA A 61 -18.60 -8.79 -1.65
C ALA A 61 -18.92 -9.35 -3.04
N GLU A 62 -18.83 -8.53 -4.09
CA GLU A 62 -19.05 -8.98 -5.48
C GLU A 62 -17.99 -10.00 -5.93
N LYS A 63 -16.70 -9.69 -5.73
CA LYS A 63 -15.59 -10.53 -6.20
C LYS A 63 -15.62 -11.94 -5.62
N PHE A 64 -16.03 -12.06 -4.36
CA PHE A 64 -16.04 -13.32 -3.63
C PHE A 64 -17.44 -13.91 -3.46
N ASN A 65 -18.46 -13.41 -4.18
CA ASN A 65 -19.86 -13.84 -4.06
C ASN A 65 -20.34 -13.90 -2.59
N GLU A 66 -20.03 -12.85 -1.82
CA GLU A 66 -20.32 -12.70 -0.39
C GLU A 66 -19.67 -13.75 0.54
N ALA A 67 -18.82 -14.64 0.03
CA ALA A 67 -18.20 -15.71 0.81
C ALA A 67 -17.00 -15.26 1.66
N MET A 68 -16.36 -14.14 1.30
CA MET A 68 -15.23 -13.58 2.05
C MET A 68 -15.73 -12.84 3.30
N THR A 69 -15.24 -13.23 4.48
CA THR A 69 -15.42 -12.40 5.67
C THR A 69 -14.69 -11.07 5.49
N PHE A 70 -15.44 -9.98 5.53
CA PHE A 70 -14.90 -8.63 5.39
C PHE A 70 -15.20 -7.77 6.62
N HIS A 71 -14.13 -7.27 7.25
CA HIS A 71 -14.18 -6.40 8.42
C HIS A 71 -14.11 -4.94 7.99
N HIS A 72 -15.27 -4.27 7.98
CA HIS A 72 -15.36 -2.86 7.60
C HIS A 72 -14.96 -1.93 8.76
N CYS A 73 -13.66 -1.80 9.02
CA CYS A 73 -13.13 -0.95 10.09
C CYS A 73 -11.68 -0.56 9.84
N LYS A 74 -11.18 0.39 10.62
CA LYS A 74 -9.74 0.66 10.71
C LYS A 74 -9.07 -0.45 11.51
N PHE A 75 -7.86 -0.85 11.14
CA PHE A 75 -7.12 -1.89 11.85
C PHE A 75 -6.99 -1.55 13.34
N GLU A 76 -6.64 -0.31 13.70
CA GLU A 76 -6.48 0.09 15.11
C GLU A 76 -7.76 -0.02 15.95
N LYS A 77 -8.93 -0.18 15.30
CA LYS A 77 -10.24 -0.38 15.94
C LYS A 77 -10.78 -1.79 15.77
N PHE A 78 -10.02 -2.67 15.13
CA PHE A 78 -10.42 -4.05 14.91
C PHE A 78 -10.55 -4.77 16.25
N ASN A 79 -11.62 -5.55 16.37
CA ASN A 79 -11.87 -6.41 17.52
C ASN A 79 -11.87 -7.86 17.02
N PRO A 80 -10.74 -8.59 17.16
CA PRO A 80 -10.60 -9.93 16.62
C PRO A 80 -11.60 -10.88 17.28
N LEU A 81 -12.31 -11.66 16.44
CA LEU A 81 -13.15 -12.76 16.89
C LEU A 81 -12.37 -14.08 16.95
N ASN A 82 -11.27 -14.15 16.21
CA ASN A 82 -10.35 -15.27 16.13
C ASN A 82 -8.92 -14.76 16.35
N GLU A 83 -8.03 -15.64 16.79
CA GLU A 83 -6.60 -15.36 16.72
C GLU A 83 -6.04 -15.80 15.36
N TYR A 84 -5.27 -14.93 14.70
CA TYR A 84 -4.71 -15.19 13.37
C TYR A 84 -3.27 -15.71 13.49
N ASP A 85 -2.87 -16.56 12.54
CA ASP A 85 -1.49 -17.03 12.44
C ASP A 85 -0.60 -15.95 11.82
N LEU A 86 -1.14 -15.17 10.87
CA LEU A 86 -0.43 -14.09 10.21
C LEU A 86 -1.34 -12.88 9.93
N ILE A 87 -0.79 -11.69 10.10
CA ILE A 87 -1.36 -10.43 9.59
C ILE A 87 -0.54 -10.00 8.39
N LEU A 88 -1.22 -9.70 7.28
CA LEU A 88 -0.62 -9.19 6.07
C LEU A 88 -0.91 -7.70 5.93
N GLU A 89 0.14 -6.89 5.90
CA GLU A 89 0.09 -5.45 5.61
C GLU A 89 0.83 -5.16 4.30
N SER A 90 0.18 -5.43 3.17
CA SER A 90 0.70 -5.12 1.83
C SER A 90 0.27 -3.72 1.41
N GLU A 91 1.19 -2.75 1.46
CA GLU A 91 1.00 -1.33 1.14
C GLU A 91 -0.05 -0.63 2.03
N SER A 92 -0.25 -1.12 3.25
CA SER A 92 -1.21 -0.58 4.21
C SER A 92 -0.57 -0.03 5.49
N ALA A 93 0.66 -0.44 5.82
CA ALA A 93 1.35 -0.06 7.05
C ALA A 93 1.54 1.46 7.16
N CYS A 94 1.84 2.15 6.05
CA CYS A 94 2.02 3.61 6.02
C CYS A 94 0.78 4.41 6.45
N TYR A 95 -0.43 3.82 6.42
CA TYR A 95 -1.67 4.45 6.87
C TYR A 95 -2.02 4.17 8.33
N ILE A 96 -1.32 3.22 8.96
CA ILE A 96 -1.55 2.78 10.34
C ILE A 96 -0.57 3.51 11.25
N LYS A 97 -1.03 4.01 12.40
CA LYS A 97 -0.12 4.61 13.39
C LYS A 97 0.80 3.54 13.95
N ILE A 98 2.12 3.74 13.85
CA ILE A 98 3.15 2.73 14.20
C ILE A 98 2.85 2.01 15.53
N ASP A 99 2.84 2.72 16.66
CA ASP A 99 2.69 2.08 17.98
C ASP A 99 1.33 1.38 18.12
N HIS A 100 0.24 2.06 17.76
CA HIS A 100 -1.12 1.49 17.81
C HIS A 100 -1.29 0.28 16.89
N GLY A 101 -0.59 0.26 15.74
CA GLY A 101 -0.58 -0.85 14.79
C GLY A 101 0.07 -2.08 15.40
N PHE A 102 1.25 -1.92 16.03
CA PHE A 102 1.92 -3.02 16.72
C PHE A 102 1.15 -3.50 17.96
N GLU A 103 0.57 -2.59 18.75
CA GLU A 103 -0.33 -2.94 19.86
C GLU A 103 -1.48 -3.82 19.37
N LYS A 104 -2.18 -3.38 18.31
CA LYS A 104 -3.29 -4.13 17.73
C LYS A 104 -2.86 -5.45 17.10
N ALA A 105 -1.71 -5.48 16.44
CA ALA A 105 -1.15 -6.72 15.90
C ALA A 105 -0.86 -7.73 17.00
N ARG A 106 -0.34 -7.30 18.17
CA ARG A 106 -0.18 -8.20 19.33
C ARG A 106 -1.50 -8.77 19.81
N GLU A 107 -2.55 -7.95 19.89
CA GLU A 107 -3.89 -8.39 20.34
C GLU A 107 -4.55 -9.37 19.36
N THR A 108 -4.24 -9.23 18.06
CA THR A 108 -4.89 -9.96 16.97
C THR A 108 -4.19 -11.28 16.62
N LEU A 109 -2.88 -11.34 16.78
CA LEU A 109 -2.08 -12.54 16.50
C LEU A 109 -2.11 -13.53 17.67
N LYS A 110 -2.10 -14.82 17.33
CA LYS A 110 -1.74 -15.89 18.29
C LYS A 110 -0.36 -15.65 18.90
N SER A 111 -0.07 -16.34 20.00
CA SER A 111 1.33 -16.52 20.42
C SER A 111 2.16 -17.08 19.26
N ASP A 112 3.39 -16.57 19.11
CA ASP A 112 4.30 -16.87 18.01
C ASP A 112 3.81 -16.57 16.58
N GLY A 113 2.66 -15.87 16.44
CA GLY A 113 2.12 -15.45 15.15
C GLY A 113 2.97 -14.39 14.45
N TYR A 114 2.69 -14.17 13.16
CA TYR A 114 3.54 -13.39 12.27
C TYR A 114 2.89 -12.08 11.80
N LEU A 115 3.69 -11.05 11.62
CA LEU A 115 3.29 -9.84 10.92
C LEU A 115 4.17 -9.70 9.67
N LEU A 116 3.56 -9.84 8.49
CA LEU A 116 4.23 -9.69 7.20
C LEU A 116 3.84 -8.34 6.61
N VAL A 117 4.84 -7.46 6.50
CA VAL A 117 4.69 -6.08 6.04
C VAL A 117 5.43 -5.92 4.73
N SER A 118 4.80 -5.28 3.76
CA SER A 118 5.43 -4.91 2.49
C SER A 118 5.03 -3.48 2.17
N ASP A 119 5.92 -2.52 2.41
CA ASP A 119 5.61 -1.10 2.25
C ASP A 119 6.91 -0.30 2.04
N TYR A 120 6.79 1.00 1.79
CA TYR A 120 7.90 1.90 1.65
C TYR A 120 8.13 2.75 2.90
N PHE A 121 9.40 2.88 3.27
CA PHE A 121 9.84 3.53 4.49
C PHE A 121 10.85 4.63 4.17
N VAL A 122 10.75 5.77 4.86
CA VAL A 122 11.77 6.82 4.80
C VAL A 122 13.03 6.32 5.50
N TYR A 123 14.15 6.28 4.80
CA TYR A 123 15.45 5.89 5.36
C TYR A 123 16.46 7.04 5.37
N PHE A 124 16.23 8.09 4.58
CA PHE A 124 17.10 9.26 4.50
C PHE A 124 16.31 10.56 4.53
N ARG A 125 16.84 11.54 5.27
CA ARG A 125 16.28 12.89 5.42
C ARG A 125 17.39 13.92 5.24
N ASP A 126 17.22 14.84 4.30
CA ASP A 126 18.17 15.93 4.01
C ASP A 126 17.72 17.28 4.57
N GLY A 127 16.71 17.29 5.44
CA GLY A 127 16.13 18.51 6.01
C GLY A 127 15.19 19.28 5.08
N THR A 128 14.95 18.78 3.85
CA THR A 128 13.99 19.39 2.92
C THR A 128 12.54 19.03 3.27
N LYS A 129 11.58 19.70 2.61
CA LYS A 129 10.13 19.41 2.72
C LYS A 129 9.62 18.52 1.57
N ASN A 130 10.48 17.69 1.00
CA ASN A 130 10.15 16.81 -0.14
C ASN A 130 8.92 15.95 0.16
N LEU A 131 8.05 15.73 -0.83
CA LEU A 131 6.82 14.95 -0.70
C LEU A 131 7.08 13.48 -0.32
N HIS A 132 8.21 12.90 -0.76
CA HIS A 132 8.61 11.55 -0.37
C HIS A 132 8.82 11.40 1.15
N LEU A 133 9.05 12.50 1.88
CA LEU A 133 9.26 12.47 3.33
C LEU A 133 7.97 12.47 4.16
N LYS A 134 6.81 12.70 3.54
CA LYS A 134 5.53 12.93 4.25
C LYS A 134 4.59 11.73 4.30
N SER A 135 4.69 10.81 3.35
CA SER A 135 3.69 9.77 3.13
C SER A 135 4.15 8.36 3.50
N SER A 136 5.12 8.22 4.40
CA SER A 136 5.68 6.93 4.80
C SER A 136 6.31 7.00 6.18
N HIS A 137 6.32 5.88 6.89
CA HIS A 137 6.97 5.79 8.20
C HIS A 137 8.47 5.93 8.08
N ASP A 138 9.10 6.43 9.14
CA ASP A 138 10.54 6.41 9.28
C ASP A 138 10.99 4.97 9.60
N LYS A 139 11.94 4.43 8.84
CA LYS A 139 12.37 3.03 8.91
C LYS A 139 12.87 2.67 10.31
N GLU A 140 13.79 3.45 10.86
CA GLU A 140 14.36 3.17 12.18
C GLU A 140 13.31 3.29 13.28
N LYS A 141 12.42 4.29 13.18
CA LYS A 141 11.32 4.41 14.14
C LYS A 141 10.40 3.19 14.10
N TYR A 142 10.05 2.71 12.91
CA TYR A 142 9.18 1.55 12.72
C TYR A 142 9.81 0.27 13.31
N LEU A 143 11.08 0.00 12.99
CA LEU A 143 11.81 -1.17 13.52
C LEU A 143 12.02 -1.11 15.04
N ASN A 144 12.30 0.09 15.58
CA ASN A 144 12.39 0.28 17.03
C ASN A 144 11.06 0.03 17.73
N SER A 145 9.95 0.50 17.15
CA SER A 145 8.61 0.25 17.69
C SER A 145 8.26 -1.23 17.65
N ALA A 146 8.57 -1.94 16.56
CA ALA A 146 8.36 -3.39 16.47
C ALA A 146 8.99 -4.10 17.66
N ARG A 147 10.27 -3.84 17.93
CA ARG A 147 11.00 -4.41 19.07
C ARG A 147 10.38 -4.04 20.40
N ALA A 148 10.01 -2.77 20.60
CA ALA A 148 9.39 -2.29 21.84
C ALA A 148 8.04 -2.97 22.13
N HIS A 149 7.34 -3.43 21.09
CA HIS A 149 6.08 -4.18 21.19
C HIS A 149 6.30 -5.70 21.04
N GLY A 150 7.51 -6.20 21.26
CA GLY A 150 7.79 -7.63 21.31
C GLY A 150 7.67 -8.34 19.96
N PHE A 151 7.97 -7.65 18.87
CA PHE A 151 8.13 -8.26 17.56
C PHE A 151 9.61 -8.41 17.23
N GLU A 152 10.03 -9.66 16.99
CA GLU A 152 11.36 -9.96 16.45
C GLU A 152 11.31 -9.90 14.92
N LEU A 153 12.25 -9.19 14.29
CA LEU A 153 12.42 -9.22 12.84
C LEU A 153 13.17 -10.50 12.46
N ILE A 154 12.49 -11.44 11.80
CA ILE A 154 13.07 -12.74 11.44
C ILE A 154 13.52 -12.82 9.97
N ARG A 155 12.96 -11.96 9.10
CA ARG A 155 13.39 -11.84 7.70
C ARG A 155 13.14 -10.43 7.18
N GLU A 156 14.07 -9.92 6.38
CA GLU A 156 13.91 -8.68 5.63
C GLU A 156 14.33 -8.86 4.18
N PHE A 157 13.74 -8.07 3.30
CA PHE A 157 14.13 -8.00 1.89
C PHE A 157 13.91 -6.59 1.35
N ASP A 158 14.91 -6.03 0.67
CA ASP A 158 14.81 -4.75 -0.01
C ASP A 158 14.33 -4.98 -1.45
N GLN A 159 13.09 -4.61 -1.74
CA GLN A 159 12.47 -4.71 -3.06
C GLN A 159 12.54 -3.39 -3.84
N THR A 160 13.28 -2.38 -3.37
CA THR A 160 13.30 -1.03 -3.97
C THR A 160 13.52 -1.11 -5.48
N GLU A 161 14.59 -1.76 -5.92
CA GLU A 161 14.94 -1.83 -7.34
C GLU A 161 13.96 -2.66 -8.17
N ASN A 162 13.34 -3.69 -7.59
CA ASN A 162 12.32 -4.47 -8.30
C ASN A 162 11.03 -3.66 -8.53
N THR A 163 10.75 -2.67 -7.67
CA THR A 163 9.56 -1.82 -7.75
C THR A 163 9.74 -0.62 -8.69
N MET A 164 10.97 -0.12 -8.87
CA MET A 164 11.24 1.09 -9.68
C MET A 164 10.70 1.02 -11.12
N PRO A 165 10.78 -0.10 -11.86
CA PRO A 165 10.18 -0.22 -13.18
C PRO A 165 8.67 0.08 -13.22
N THR A 166 7.94 -0.24 -12.15
CA THR A 166 6.50 0.04 -12.04
C THR A 166 6.24 1.55 -11.90
N LEU A 167 7.06 2.26 -11.11
CA LEU A 167 6.97 3.72 -10.98
C LEU A 167 7.36 4.42 -12.28
N ASP A 168 8.44 3.97 -12.92
CA ASP A 168 8.92 4.51 -14.20
C ASP A 168 7.87 4.31 -15.31
N TYR A 169 7.23 3.14 -15.36
CA TYR A 169 6.12 2.88 -16.27
C TYR A 169 4.93 3.82 -15.98
N GLY A 170 4.58 4.04 -14.71
CA GLY A 170 3.54 4.99 -14.32
C GLY A 170 3.85 6.41 -14.81
N LYS A 171 5.09 6.87 -14.62
CA LYS A 171 5.57 8.19 -15.08
C LYS A 171 5.53 8.28 -16.61
N TYR A 172 5.97 7.23 -17.30
CA TYR A 172 5.90 7.13 -18.76
C TYR A 172 4.45 7.20 -19.27
N PHE A 173 3.53 6.44 -18.68
CA PHE A 173 2.12 6.42 -19.10
C PHE A 173 1.47 7.80 -18.98
N ILE A 174 1.74 8.49 -17.87
CA ILE A 174 1.23 9.86 -17.66
C ILE A 174 1.80 10.82 -18.69
N GLY A 175 3.13 10.81 -18.89
CA GLY A 175 3.78 11.67 -19.88
C GLY A 175 3.35 11.39 -21.32
N ARG A 176 3.14 10.12 -21.68
CA ARG A 176 2.88 9.69 -23.06
C ARG A 176 1.42 9.83 -23.49
N PHE A 177 0.48 9.66 -22.56
CA PHE A 177 -0.95 9.55 -22.88
C PHE A 177 -1.82 10.57 -22.14
N ILE A 178 -1.56 10.81 -20.85
CA ILE A 178 -2.41 11.69 -20.04
C ILE A 178 -2.10 13.16 -20.32
N ASN A 179 -0.82 13.56 -20.29
CA ASN A 179 -0.43 14.95 -20.52
C ASN A 179 -0.85 15.46 -21.91
N PRO A 180 -0.61 14.75 -23.03
CA PRO A 180 -1.04 15.21 -24.35
C PRO A 180 -2.56 15.31 -24.50
N ALA A 181 -3.31 14.40 -23.88
CA ALA A 181 -4.77 14.45 -23.91
C ALA A 181 -5.31 15.66 -23.11
N MET A 182 -4.71 15.97 -21.96
CA MET A 182 -5.04 17.18 -21.20
C MET A 182 -4.69 18.45 -21.97
N GLU A 183 -3.50 18.53 -22.55
CA GLU A 183 -3.06 19.68 -23.35
C GLU A 183 -3.99 19.92 -24.54
N TYR A 184 -4.35 18.86 -25.26
CA TYR A 184 -5.32 18.95 -26.35
C TYR A 184 -6.70 19.42 -25.86
N GLY A 185 -7.18 18.89 -24.73
CA GLY A 185 -8.42 19.32 -24.11
C GLY A 185 -8.41 20.83 -23.78
N ILE A 186 -7.35 21.30 -23.12
CA ILE A 186 -7.17 22.72 -22.77
C ILE A 186 -7.12 23.58 -24.04
N TYR A 187 -6.33 23.17 -25.04
CA TYR A 187 -6.23 23.88 -26.32
C TYR A 187 -7.59 23.98 -27.02
N SER A 188 -8.31 22.87 -27.13
CA SER A 188 -9.63 22.81 -27.76
C SER A 188 -10.66 23.67 -27.02
N SER A 189 -10.67 23.63 -25.68
CA SER A 189 -11.55 24.48 -24.87
C SER A 189 -11.23 25.97 -25.04
N LYS A 190 -9.95 26.36 -25.03
CA LYS A 190 -9.54 27.76 -25.28
C LYS A 190 -9.93 28.24 -26.67
N LYS A 191 -9.82 27.37 -27.69
CA LYS A 191 -10.21 27.66 -29.08
C LYS A 191 -11.71 27.85 -29.24
N ASN A 192 -12.52 26.95 -28.68
CA ASN A 192 -13.96 26.92 -28.92
C ASN A 192 -14.76 27.81 -27.95
N TYR A 193 -14.24 28.06 -26.74
CA TYR A 193 -14.95 28.78 -25.68
C TYR A 193 -14.05 29.73 -24.89
N PRO A 194 -13.45 30.76 -25.53
CA PRO A 194 -12.37 31.54 -24.94
C PRO A 194 -12.74 32.29 -23.64
N LYS A 195 -13.97 32.81 -23.53
CA LYS A 195 -14.42 33.58 -22.36
C LYS A 195 -14.71 32.71 -21.14
N THR A 196 -15.29 31.52 -21.34
CA THR A 196 -15.61 30.59 -20.23
C THR A 196 -14.43 29.71 -19.86
N ALA A 197 -13.56 29.37 -20.83
CA ALA A 197 -12.33 28.61 -20.59
C ALA A 197 -11.41 29.32 -19.59
N ALA A 198 -11.25 30.64 -19.66
CA ALA A 198 -10.42 31.39 -18.72
C ALA A 198 -10.93 31.33 -17.26
N ILE A 199 -12.25 31.33 -17.07
CA ILE A 199 -12.89 31.22 -15.75
C ILE A 199 -12.69 29.81 -15.19
N ILE A 200 -12.95 28.80 -16.03
CA ILE A 200 -12.79 27.38 -15.68
C ILE A 200 -11.33 27.05 -15.38
N GLU A 201 -10.39 27.54 -16.19
CA GLU A 201 -8.95 27.37 -15.99
C GLU A 201 -8.52 27.92 -14.63
N LYS A 202 -8.96 29.12 -14.24
CA LYS A 202 -8.63 29.70 -12.94
C LYS A 202 -9.18 28.87 -11.76
N MET A 203 -10.34 28.23 -11.93
CA MET A 203 -10.92 27.35 -10.91
C MET A 203 -10.25 25.98 -10.83
N ILE A 204 -9.77 25.44 -11.95
CA ILE A 204 -9.22 24.08 -12.04
C ILE A 204 -7.69 24.06 -11.92
N ALA A 205 -6.98 25.15 -12.26
CA ALA A 205 -5.52 25.25 -12.21
C ALA A 205 -4.92 24.78 -10.87
N PRO A 206 -5.45 25.16 -9.69
CA PRO A 206 -4.91 24.68 -8.41
C PRO A 206 -5.02 23.15 -8.26
N LYS A 207 -6.07 22.53 -8.82
CA LYS A 207 -6.26 21.07 -8.79
C LYS A 207 -5.33 20.36 -9.77
N ILE A 208 -5.03 20.96 -10.91
CA ILE A 208 -4.05 20.43 -11.87
C ILE A 208 -2.65 20.52 -11.27
N GLU A 209 -2.30 21.68 -10.72
CA GLU A 209 -1.01 21.91 -10.06
C GLU A 209 -0.78 20.93 -8.92
N SER A 210 -1.78 20.68 -8.06
CA SER A 210 -1.63 19.69 -6.99
C SER A 210 -1.44 18.26 -7.52
N LYS A 211 -2.10 17.88 -8.63
CA LYS A 211 -1.90 16.58 -9.28
C LYS A 211 -0.54 16.45 -9.95
N LEU A 212 -0.04 17.53 -10.55
CA LEU A 212 1.31 17.56 -11.11
C LEU A 212 2.36 17.41 -10.01
N ASN A 213 2.18 18.06 -8.86
CA ASN A 213 3.06 17.89 -7.71
C ASN A 213 3.02 16.46 -7.16
N GLN A 214 1.89 15.75 -7.26
CA GLN A 214 1.83 14.31 -6.92
C GLN A 214 2.63 13.43 -7.89
N LEU A 215 2.93 13.88 -9.11
CA LEU A 215 3.81 13.14 -10.02
C LEU A 215 5.26 13.08 -9.52
N GLU A 216 5.65 13.95 -8.58
CA GLU A 216 6.96 13.81 -7.92
C GLU A 216 7.05 12.51 -7.12
N LEU A 217 5.92 11.97 -6.62
CA LEU A 217 5.91 10.72 -5.83
C LEU A 217 6.18 9.47 -6.67
N ILE A 218 6.03 9.54 -8.00
CA ILE A 218 6.35 8.44 -8.92
C ILE A 218 7.72 8.61 -9.58
N ASP A 219 8.50 9.60 -9.15
CA ASP A 219 9.88 9.76 -9.58
C ASP A 219 10.78 8.74 -8.85
N SER A 220 11.34 7.79 -9.61
CA SER A 220 12.13 6.69 -9.06
C SER A 220 13.46 7.15 -8.47
N ASP A 221 14.09 8.21 -8.98
CA ASP A 221 15.33 8.75 -8.42
C ASP A 221 15.08 9.42 -7.08
N GLN A 222 13.99 10.21 -6.97
CA GLN A 222 13.58 10.77 -5.69
C GLN A 222 13.14 9.68 -4.71
N PHE A 223 12.44 8.65 -5.19
CA PHE A 223 12.08 7.51 -4.35
C PHE A 223 13.35 6.86 -3.79
N ARG A 224 14.28 6.45 -4.64
CA ARG A 224 15.57 5.84 -4.21
C ARG A 224 16.33 6.70 -3.23
N LYS A 225 16.29 8.03 -3.38
CA LYS A 225 16.98 8.95 -2.48
C LYS A 225 16.40 8.94 -1.06
N TYR A 226 15.08 8.88 -0.92
CA TYR A 226 14.41 9.13 0.36
C TYR A 226 13.79 7.89 0.99
N ARG A 227 13.42 6.89 0.18
CA ARG A 227 12.62 5.73 0.57
C ARG A 227 13.29 4.43 0.16
N GLN A 228 13.02 3.39 0.94
CA GLN A 228 13.24 2.00 0.55
C GLN A 228 11.89 1.29 0.56
N TYR A 229 11.65 0.45 -0.44
CA TYR A 229 10.51 -0.47 -0.46
C TYR A 229 10.95 -1.79 0.18
N MET A 230 10.41 -2.10 1.36
CA MET A 230 10.90 -3.19 2.20
C MET A 230 9.79 -4.20 2.45
N ILE A 231 10.17 -5.48 2.42
CA ILE A 231 9.40 -6.57 2.99
C ILE A 231 10.02 -6.92 4.35
N TYR A 232 9.21 -6.93 5.40
CA TYR A 232 9.58 -7.36 6.73
C TYR A 232 8.66 -8.47 7.19
N LEU A 233 9.26 -9.57 7.66
CA LEU A 233 8.54 -10.60 8.40
C LEU A 233 8.95 -10.51 9.86
N PHE A 234 7.99 -10.15 10.70
CA PHE A 234 8.14 -10.16 12.14
C PHE A 234 7.46 -11.38 12.75
N GLN A 235 8.00 -11.87 13.86
CA GLN A 235 7.34 -12.84 14.72
C GLN A 235 7.04 -12.19 16.07
N LYS A 236 5.79 -12.32 16.53
CA LYS A 236 5.39 -11.93 17.87
C LYS A 236 6.08 -12.84 18.88
N LYS A 237 6.80 -12.25 19.83
CA LYS A 237 7.35 -12.95 20.99
C LYS A 237 6.51 -12.68 22.22
N ASP A 238 6.48 -13.68 23.09
CA ASP A 238 6.01 -13.51 24.45
C ASP A 238 6.99 -12.56 25.17
N VAL A 239 6.44 -11.47 25.72
CA VAL A 239 7.17 -10.44 26.47
C VAL A 239 6.57 -10.35 27.86
#